data_AF-A0AAX0M3K1-F1
#
_entry.id   AF-A0AAX0M3K1-F1
#
_cell.length_a   1.000
_cell.length_b   1.000
_cell.length_c   1.000
_cell.angle_alpha   90.00
_cell.angle_beta   90.00
_cell.angle_gamma   90.00
#
_symmetry.space_group_name_H-M   'P 1'
#
loop_
_entity.id
_entity.type
_entity.pdbx_description
1 polymer ?
#
loop_
_entity_poly.entity_id
_entity_poly.type
_entity_poly.pdbx_seq_one_letter_code
_entity_poly.pdbx_strand_id
1 'polypeptide(L)'
;MIGLVSVVITAIGVLFALKQLKVTQNIAQTEFENSIDQQYRQIIQNIPVDILIGKDHIAQGDVRELIFNYLDLCNEQIYLYSKSRISEERWDDWSSGIKLNLQNKAFLSVWDEVRDGASLTYLEDFLAGRF
;
A
#
# COMPACT_ATOMS: atom_id res chain seq x y z
N MET A 1 -47.61 -27.16 -7.07
CA MET A 1 -47.27 -25.91 -6.36
C MET A 1 -45.98 -25.98 -5.55
N ILE A 2 -45.65 -27.09 -4.87
CA ILE A 2 -44.47 -27.18 -3.98
C ILE A 2 -43.14 -26.97 -4.72
N GLY A 3 -42.97 -27.54 -5.93
CA GLY A 3 -41.71 -27.41 -6.68
C GLY A 3 -41.35 -25.98 -7.12
N LEU A 4 -42.33 -25.13 -7.42
CA LEU A 4 -42.08 -23.73 -7.80
C LEU A 4 -41.60 -22.90 -6.60
N VAL A 5 -42.15 -23.17 -5.41
CA VAL A 5 -41.74 -22.50 -4.16
C VAL A 5 -40.29 -22.85 -3.82
N SER A 6 -39.90 -24.11 -3.98
CA SER A 6 -38.51 -24.55 -3.76
C SER A 6 -37.52 -23.87 -4.71
N VAL A 7 -37.85 -23.76 -6.01
CA VAL A 7 -36.99 -23.07 -7.00
C VAL A 7 -36.79 -21.60 -6.65
N VAL A 8 -37.86 -20.91 -6.21
CA VAL A 8 -37.78 -19.51 -5.78
C VAL A 8 -36.89 -19.36 -4.54
N ILE A 9 -37.04 -20.25 -3.54
CA ILE A 9 -36.20 -20.24 -2.34
C ILE A 9 -34.73 -20.49 -2.69
N THR A 10 -34.43 -21.46 -3.57
CA THR A 10 -33.06 -21.73 -4.02
C THR A 10 -32.46 -20.54 -4.75
N ALA A 11 -33.21 -19.90 -5.66
CA ALA A 11 -32.73 -18.72 -6.39
C ALA A 11 -32.39 -17.56 -5.44
N ILE A 12 -33.25 -17.30 -4.44
CA ILE A 12 -33.00 -16.31 -3.40
C ILE A 12 -31.73 -16.67 -2.61
N GLY A 13 -31.58 -17.93 -2.20
CA GLY A 13 -30.39 -18.41 -1.49
C GLY A 13 -29.09 -18.21 -2.28
N VAL A 14 -29.10 -18.49 -3.58
CA VAL A 14 -27.94 -18.26 -4.47
C VAL A 14 -27.62 -16.77 -4.57
N LEU A 15 -28.63 -15.90 -4.73
CA LEU A 15 -28.42 -14.45 -4.76
C LEU A 15 -27.80 -13.92 -3.47
N PHE A 16 -28.27 -14.41 -2.31
CA PHE A 16 -27.68 -14.08 -1.02
C PHE A 16 -26.24 -14.58 -0.90
N ALA A 17 -25.95 -15.80 -1.34
CA ALA A 17 -24.60 -16.37 -1.32
C ALA A 17 -23.62 -15.56 -2.20
N LEU A 18 -24.03 -15.16 -3.40
CA LEU A 18 -23.22 -14.31 -4.29
C LEU A 18 -22.94 -12.94 -3.65
N LYS A 19 -23.94 -12.33 -3.01
CA LYS A 19 -23.76 -11.08 -2.28
C LYS A 19 -22.80 -11.24 -1.09
N GLN A 20 -22.92 -12.34 -0.35
CA GLN A 20 -22.04 -12.66 0.77
C GLN A 20 -20.59 -12.83 0.31
N LEU A 21 -20.36 -13.55 -0.80
CA LEU A 21 -19.01 -13.74 -1.37
C LEU A 21 -18.36 -12.39 -1.71
N LYS A 22 -19.11 -11.47 -2.32
CA LYS A 22 -18.61 -10.13 -2.63
C LYS A 22 -18.25 -9.34 -1.37
N VAL A 23 -19.08 -9.39 -0.33
CA VAL A 23 -18.78 -8.74 0.95
C VAL A 23 -17.53 -9.35 1.61
N THR A 24 -17.40 -10.68 1.61
CA THR A 24 -16.22 -11.35 2.15
C THR A 24 -14.94 -11.00 1.39
N GLN A 25 -15.00 -10.89 0.06
CA GLN A 25 -13.87 -10.43 -0.75
C GLN A 25 -13.45 -9.00 -0.38
N ASN A 26 -14.42 -8.10 -0.24
CA ASN A 26 -14.14 -6.71 0.15
C ASN A 26 -13.51 -6.64 1.55
N ILE A 27 -14.03 -7.39 2.54
CA ILE A 27 -13.44 -7.44 3.88
C ILE A 27 -12.01 -7.98 3.82
N ALA A 28 -11.77 -9.05 3.06
CA ALA A 28 -10.42 -9.60 2.91
C ALA A 28 -9.45 -8.60 2.26
N GLN A 29 -9.91 -7.81 1.29
CA GLN A 29 -9.12 -6.73 0.69
C GLN A 29 -8.80 -5.64 1.71
N THR A 30 -9.78 -5.15 2.46
CA THR A 30 -9.58 -4.13 3.49
C THR A 30 -8.62 -4.60 4.60
N GLU A 31 -8.77 -5.84 5.09
CA GLU A 31 -7.84 -6.40 6.08
C GLU A 31 -6.41 -6.53 5.53
N PHE A 32 -6.27 -6.93 4.26
CA PHE A 32 -4.98 -6.95 3.58
C PHE A 32 -4.35 -5.55 3.51
N GLU A 33 -5.09 -4.53 3.06
CA GLU A 33 -4.64 -3.14 3.02
C GLU A 33 -4.25 -2.62 4.41
N ASN A 34 -5.03 -2.93 5.44
CA ASN A 34 -4.73 -2.57 6.83
C ASN A 34 -3.42 -3.20 7.33
N SER A 35 -3.10 -4.42 6.89
CA SER A 35 -1.83 -5.07 7.24
C SER A 35 -0.62 -4.32 6.67
N ILE A 36 -0.75 -3.74 5.47
CA ILE A 36 0.31 -2.94 4.84
C ILE A 36 0.46 -1.59 5.57
N ASP A 37 -0.67 -0.96 5.93
CA ASP A 37 -0.68 0.25 6.75
C ASP A 37 0.00 0.05 8.10
N GLN A 38 -0.18 -1.12 8.71
CA GLN A 38 0.47 -1.46 9.97
C GLN A 38 2.00 -1.55 9.80
N GLN A 39 2.48 -2.15 8.71
CA GLN A 39 3.92 -2.18 8.40
C GLN A 39 4.48 -0.77 8.20
N TYR A 40 3.75 0.09 7.46
CA TYR A 40 4.12 1.50 7.32
C TYR A 40 4.25 2.20 8.68
N ARG A 41 3.25 2.03 9.57
CA ARG A 41 3.29 2.63 10.91
C ARG A 41 4.46 2.11 11.75
N GLN A 42 4.76 0.82 11.65
CA GLN A 42 5.89 0.21 12.35
C GLN A 42 7.24 0.79 11.89
N ILE A 43 7.39 1.14 10.62
CA ILE A 43 8.60 1.79 10.10
C ILE A 43 8.64 3.26 10.54
N ILE A 44 7.60 4.02 10.22
CA ILE A 44 7.60 5.48 10.42
C ILE A 44 7.67 5.88 11.89
N GLN A 45 7.06 5.14 12.81
CA GLN A 45 7.12 5.46 14.24
C GLN A 45 8.54 5.45 14.82
N ASN A 46 9.48 4.75 14.16
CA ASN A 46 10.87 4.64 14.59
C ASN A 46 11.76 5.73 13.96
N ILE A 47 11.24 6.49 12.97
CA ILE A 47 11.97 7.60 12.36
C ILE A 47 11.81 8.83 13.26
N PRO A 48 12.89 9.53 13.63
CA PRO A 48 12.81 10.75 14.43
C PRO A 48 11.88 11.78 13.79
N VAL A 49 11.02 12.42 14.61
CA VAL A 49 10.04 13.39 14.13
C VAL A 49 10.71 14.56 13.40
N ASP A 50 11.89 15.00 13.85
CA ASP A 50 12.64 16.09 13.19
C ASP A 50 13.06 15.74 11.76
N ILE A 51 13.30 14.47 11.46
CA ILE A 51 13.50 13.96 10.09
C ILE A 51 12.16 14.01 9.34
N LEU A 52 11.09 13.46 9.91
CA LEU A 52 9.77 13.38 9.25
C LEU A 52 9.23 14.75 8.84
N ILE A 53 9.41 15.77 9.69
CA ILE A 53 8.96 17.15 9.40
C ILE A 53 10.00 17.98 8.64
N GLY A 54 11.14 17.40 8.29
CA GLY A 54 12.17 18.03 7.47
C GLY A 54 12.99 19.12 8.17
N LYS A 55 13.10 19.09 9.51
CA LYS A 55 14.04 19.95 10.26
C LYS A 55 15.46 19.42 10.19
N ASP A 56 15.60 18.10 10.20
CA ASP A 56 16.86 17.40 9.94
C ASP A 56 16.82 16.77 8.54
N HIS A 57 17.98 16.69 7.92
CA HIS A 57 18.16 16.18 6.56
C HIS A 57 19.17 15.02 6.53
N ILE A 58 19.79 14.70 7.66
CA ILE A 58 20.86 13.72 7.73
C ILE A 58 20.27 12.35 8.11
N ALA A 59 20.07 11.51 7.10
CA ALA A 59 19.78 10.10 7.31
C ALA A 59 21.10 9.32 7.48
N GLN A 60 21.40 8.87 8.70
CA GLN A 60 22.58 8.05 9.01
C GLN A 60 22.22 6.89 9.93
N GLY A 61 23.05 5.84 9.92
CA GLY A 61 22.87 4.65 10.76
C GLY A 61 21.46 4.06 10.63
N ASP A 62 20.81 3.82 11.76
CA ASP A 62 19.49 3.20 11.81
C ASP A 62 18.40 4.00 11.08
N VAL A 63 18.51 5.35 11.04
CA VAL A 63 17.53 6.19 10.33
C VAL A 63 17.60 5.96 8.83
N ARG A 64 18.80 5.78 8.28
CA ARG A 64 19.00 5.43 6.87
C ARG A 64 18.33 4.08 6.54
N GLU A 65 18.55 3.08 7.38
CA GLU A 65 17.95 1.75 7.20
C GLU A 65 16.41 1.78 7.30
N LEU A 66 15.86 2.58 8.23
CA LEU A 66 14.41 2.77 8.34
C LEU A 66 13.81 3.42 7.10
N ILE A 67 14.49 4.44 6.55
CA ILE A 67 14.07 5.07 5.30
C ILE A 67 14.18 4.08 4.13
N PHE A 68 15.24 3.27 4.06
CA PHE A 68 15.35 2.21 3.05
C PHE A 68 14.19 1.22 3.14
N ASN A 69 13.86 0.73 4.33
CA ASN A 69 12.72 -0.16 4.55
C ASN A 69 11.38 0.49 4.14
N TYR A 70 11.25 1.81 4.35
CA TYR A 70 10.10 2.55 3.84
C TYR A 70 10.05 2.55 2.30
N LEU A 71 11.18 2.78 1.62
CA LEU A 71 11.25 2.75 0.15
C LEU A 71 10.92 1.37 -0.42
N ASP A 72 11.39 0.30 0.23
CA ASP A 72 11.07 -1.07 -0.13
C ASP A 72 9.56 -1.36 0.03
N LEU A 73 8.96 -0.91 1.13
CA LEU A 73 7.51 -1.00 1.33
C LEU A 73 6.73 -0.23 0.24
N CYS A 74 7.20 0.95 -0.16
CA CYS A 74 6.59 1.71 -1.26
C CYS A 74 6.64 0.91 -2.58
N ASN A 75 7.77 0.26 -2.87
CA ASN A 75 7.93 -0.58 -4.04
C ASN A 75 6.92 -1.75 -4.02
N GLU A 76 6.71 -2.41 -2.87
CA GLU A 76 5.67 -3.43 -2.73
C GLU A 76 4.26 -2.86 -2.91
N GLN A 77 3.94 -1.71 -2.32
CA GLN A 77 2.63 -1.05 -2.47
C GLN A 77 2.29 -0.75 -3.93
N ILE A 78 3.26 -0.25 -4.69
CA ILE A 78 3.11 0.03 -6.12
C ILE A 78 2.95 -1.27 -6.91
N TYR A 79 3.72 -2.32 -6.59
CA TYR A 79 3.54 -3.64 -7.17
C TYR A 79 2.12 -4.16 -6.95
N LEU A 80 1.60 -4.08 -5.74
CA LEU A 80 0.25 -4.53 -5.40
C LEU A 80 -0.82 -3.76 -6.18
N TYR A 81 -0.65 -2.44 -6.35
CA TYR A 81 -1.51 -1.63 -7.22
C TYR A 81 -1.47 -2.07 -8.68
N SER A 82 -0.26 -2.29 -9.22
CA SER A 82 -0.08 -2.78 -10.60
C SER A 82 -0.75 -4.13 -10.87
N LYS A 83 -1.07 -4.88 -9.80
CA LYS A 83 -1.79 -6.16 -9.86
C LYS A 83 -3.27 -6.05 -9.48
N SER A 84 -3.81 -4.85 -9.35
CA SER A 84 -5.19 -4.58 -8.93
C SER A 84 -5.57 -5.28 -7.62
N ARG A 85 -4.61 -5.41 -6.69
CA ARG A 85 -4.82 -6.07 -5.39
C ARG A 85 -5.28 -5.12 -4.29
N ILE A 86 -5.23 -3.82 -4.55
CA ILE A 86 -5.68 -2.76 -3.64
C ILE A 86 -6.76 -1.94 -4.34
N SER A 87 -7.62 -1.32 -3.55
CA SER A 87 -8.66 -0.42 -4.02
C SER A 87 -8.05 0.88 -4.56
N GLU A 88 -8.75 1.52 -5.50
CA GLU A 88 -8.33 2.82 -6.07
C GLU A 88 -8.26 3.91 -4.99
N GLU A 89 -9.28 3.96 -4.11
CA GLU A 89 -9.30 4.88 -2.96
C GLU A 89 -8.04 4.73 -2.10
N ARG A 90 -7.65 3.48 -1.81
CA ARG A 90 -6.45 3.22 -1.01
C ARG A 90 -5.17 3.59 -1.72
N TRP A 91 -5.11 3.35 -3.02
CA TRP A 91 -3.97 3.73 -3.83
C TRP A 91 -3.77 5.25 -3.90
N ASP A 92 -4.85 6.02 -4.02
CA ASP A 92 -4.78 7.48 -4.06
C ASP A 92 -4.14 8.04 -2.78
N ASP A 93 -4.52 7.50 -1.62
CA ASP A 93 -3.92 7.85 -0.32
C ASP A 93 -2.44 7.48 -0.26
N TRP A 94 -2.10 6.23 -0.59
CA TRP A 94 -0.72 5.74 -0.51
C TRP A 94 0.19 6.49 -1.49
N SER A 95 -0.20 6.61 -2.75
CA SER A 95 0.59 7.27 -3.79
C SER A 95 0.84 8.76 -3.47
N SER A 96 -0.13 9.43 -2.85
CA SER A 96 0.03 10.80 -2.34
C SER A 96 1.05 10.87 -1.21
N GLY A 97 0.98 9.94 -0.24
CA GLY A 97 1.95 9.83 0.85
C GLY A 97 3.37 9.55 0.38
N ILE A 98 3.54 8.66 -0.59
CA ILE A 98 4.83 8.33 -1.22
C ILE A 98 5.47 9.58 -1.83
N LYS A 99 4.70 10.31 -2.65
CA LYS A 99 5.16 11.55 -3.29
C LYS A 99 5.55 12.60 -2.26
N LEU A 100 4.75 12.76 -1.20
CA LEU A 100 5.02 13.73 -0.14
C LEU A 100 6.31 13.40 0.63
N ASN A 101 6.48 12.13 1.05
CA ASN A 101 7.69 11.74 1.78
C ASN A 101 8.95 11.87 0.92
N LEU A 102 8.88 11.60 -0.39
CA LEU A 102 10.04 11.78 -1.28
C LEU A 102 10.36 13.25 -1.60
N GLN A 103 9.51 14.20 -1.21
CA GLN A 103 9.89 15.63 -1.18
C GLN A 103 10.74 15.97 0.04
N ASN A 104 10.76 15.12 1.07
CA ASN A 104 11.63 15.28 2.22
C ASN A 104 13.08 14.97 1.84
N LYS A 105 14.00 15.89 2.14
CA LYS A 105 15.41 15.78 1.76
C LYS A 105 16.10 14.53 2.31
N ALA A 106 15.76 14.08 3.51
CA ALA A 106 16.35 12.87 4.11
C ALA A 106 15.90 11.60 3.36
N PHE A 107 14.63 11.55 2.97
CA PHE A 107 14.10 10.44 2.17
C PHE A 107 14.68 10.45 0.76
N LEU A 108 14.73 11.63 0.15
CA LEU A 108 15.32 11.81 -1.17
C LEU A 108 16.79 11.42 -1.20
N SER A 109 17.58 11.78 -0.16
CA SER A 109 19.00 11.42 -0.12
C SER A 109 19.23 9.91 -0.07
N VAL A 110 18.41 9.18 0.69
CA VAL A 110 18.51 7.71 0.74
C VAL A 110 18.05 7.10 -0.58
N TRP A 111 16.99 7.64 -1.19
CA TRP A 111 16.55 7.21 -2.51
C TRP A 111 17.63 7.39 -3.59
N ASP A 112 18.26 8.56 -3.63
CA ASP A 112 19.37 8.86 -4.54
C ASP A 112 20.54 7.89 -4.36
N GLU A 113 20.82 7.49 -3.11
CA GLU A 113 21.88 6.55 -2.78
C GLU A 113 21.57 5.12 -3.26
N VAL A 114 20.34 4.63 -3.07
CA VAL A 114 20.02 3.22 -3.24
C VAL A 114 19.42 2.86 -4.60
N ARG A 115 18.87 3.81 -5.37
CA ARG A 115 18.08 3.50 -6.58
C ARG A 115 18.84 2.62 -7.58
N ASP A 116 20.13 2.87 -7.80
CA ASP A 116 20.91 2.16 -8.82
C ASP A 116 21.38 0.76 -8.34
N GLY A 117 21.33 0.52 -7.02
CA GLY A 117 21.81 -0.72 -6.40
C GLY A 117 20.73 -1.62 -5.82
N ALA A 118 19.57 -1.06 -5.50
CA ALA A 118 18.43 -1.78 -4.96
C ALA A 118 17.40 -2.04 -6.06
N SER A 119 16.85 -3.26 -6.11
CA SER A 119 15.83 -3.66 -7.10
C SER A 119 14.45 -3.05 -6.81
N LEU A 120 14.35 -1.72 -6.77
CA LEU A 120 13.14 -0.95 -6.44
C LEU A 120 12.38 -0.49 -7.71
N THR A 121 12.28 -1.39 -8.71
CA THR A 121 11.81 -1.07 -10.06
C THR A 121 10.41 -0.45 -10.11
N TYR A 122 9.47 -0.90 -9.27
CA TYR A 122 8.12 -0.33 -9.25
C TYR A 122 8.14 1.10 -8.72
N LEU A 123 8.98 1.40 -7.73
CA LEU A 123 9.17 2.76 -7.24
C LEU A 123 9.83 3.65 -8.30
N GLU A 124 10.85 3.16 -9.00
CA GLU A 124 11.48 3.89 -10.11
C GLU A 124 10.48 4.25 -11.20
N ASP A 125 9.71 3.27 -11.66
CA ASP A 125 8.69 3.43 -12.70
C ASP A 125 7.61 4.44 -12.26
N PHE A 126 7.23 4.43 -10.97
CA PHE A 126 6.21 5.32 -10.41
C PHE A 126 6.69 6.77 -10.40
N LEU A 127 7.93 7.00 -9.97
CA LEU A 127 8.52 8.34 -9.96
C LEU A 127 8.82 8.86 -11.37
N ALA A 128 9.04 7.96 -12.33
CA ALA A 128 9.18 8.30 -13.74
C ALA A 128 7.84 8.52 -14.47
N GLY A 129 6.69 8.32 -13.81
CA GLY A 129 5.37 8.48 -14.40
C GLY A 129 4.99 7.36 -15.39
N ARG A 130 5.49 6.14 -15.19
CA ARG A 130 5.27 4.97 -16.06
C ARG A 130 4.12 4.05 -15.59
N PHE A 131 3.17 4.56 -14.80
CA PHE A 131 1.97 3.85 -14.33
C PHE A 131 0.68 4.59 -14.68
#